data_AF-A0A2Z2HMQ6-F1
#
_entry.id   AF-A0A2Z2HMQ6-F1
#
_cell.length_a   1.000
_cell.length_b   1.000
_cell.length_c   1.000
_cell.angle_alpha   90.00
_cell.angle_beta   90.00
_cell.angle_gamma   90.00
#
_symmetry.space_group_name_H-M   'P 1'
#
loop_
_entity.id
_entity.type
_entity.pdbx_description
1 polymer ?
#
loop_
_entity_poly.entity_id
_entity_poly.type
_entity_poly.pdbx_seq_one_letter_code
_entity_poly.pdbx_strand_id
1 'polypeptide(L)' 'MNFNCIFTTCNFKQNNIEESEFLKHLQDEHTKEIIEISKKENMSIKAVEMITISNSRVFINSN' A
#
# COMPACT_ATOMS: atom_id res chain seq x y z
N MET A 1 3.73 11.62 -4.20
CA MET A 1 2.34 11.12 -4.23
C MET A 1 1.76 11.20 -2.83
N ASN A 2 0.43 11.11 -2.68
CA ASN A 2 -0.22 11.07 -1.37
C ASN A 2 -0.78 9.67 -1.14
N PHE A 3 -0.50 9.09 0.01
CA PHE A 3 -0.92 7.74 0.37
C PHE A 3 -1.67 7.72 1.70
N ASN A 4 -2.75 6.94 1.72
CA ASN A 4 -3.48 6.54 2.90
C ASN A 4 -3.57 5.01 2.89
N CYS A 5 -2.86 4.35 3.80
CA CYS A 5 -2.78 2.90 3.81
C CYS A 5 -4.18 2.28 3.98
N ILE A 6 -4.49 1.28 3.15
CA ILE A 6 -5.81 0.63 3.14
C ILE A 6 -5.98 -0.46 4.22
N PHE A 7 -4.89 -0.88 4.87
CA PHE A 7 -4.97 -1.83 5.97
C PHE A 7 -5.57 -1.14 7.20
N THR A 8 -6.71 -1.64 7.68
CA THR A 8 -7.54 -0.97 8.71
C THR A 8 -6.85 -0.84 10.08
N THR A 9 -5.84 -1.66 10.34
CA THR A 9 -5.01 -1.61 11.55
C THR A 9 -3.83 -0.64 11.43
N CYS A 10 -3.62 -0.04 10.24
CA CYS A 10 -2.51 0.84 9.95
C CYS A 10 -2.95 2.31 9.93
N ASN A 11 -2.18 3.16 10.62
CA ASN A 11 -2.39 4.61 10.64
C ASN A 11 -1.45 5.36 9.68
N PHE A 12 -0.77 4.66 8.76
CA PHE A 12 0.13 5.28 7.81
C PHE A 12 -0.64 6.16 6.83
N LYS A 13 -0.44 7.48 6.95
CA LYS A 13 -0.98 8.50 6.05
C LYS A 13 0.08 9.56 5.83
N GLN A 14 0.58 9.66 4.60
CA GLN A 14 1.69 10.55 4.25
C GLN A 14 1.41 11.25 2.92
N ASN A 15 1.74 12.53 2.87
CA ASN A 15 1.61 13.37 1.67
C ASN A 15 3.01 13.63 1.09
N ASN A 16 3.07 13.86 -0.22
CA ASN A 16 4.31 14.21 -0.92
C ASN A 16 5.48 13.21 -0.75
N ILE A 17 5.20 11.91 -0.64
CA ILE A 17 6.24 10.85 -0.59
C ILE A 17 6.38 10.13 -1.94
N GLU A 18 7.53 9.50 -2.18
CA GLU A 18 7.70 8.64 -3.36
C GLU A 18 6.91 7.33 -3.21
N GLU A 19 6.59 6.69 -4.33
CA GLU A 19 5.96 5.36 -4.32
C GLU A 19 6.86 4.30 -3.67
N SER A 20 8.18 4.41 -3.88
CA SER A 20 9.21 3.57 -3.25
C SER A 20 9.18 3.64 -1.73
N GLU A 21 8.92 4.82 -1.15
CA GLU A 21 8.78 5.00 0.29
C GLU A 21 7.53 4.29 0.83
N PHE A 22 6.42 4.36 0.09
CA PHE A 22 5.21 3.63 0.46
C PHE A 22 5.37 2.11 0.30
N LEU A 23 6.04 1.66 -0.76
CA LEU A 23 6.38 0.25 -0.95
C LEU A 23 7.24 -0.27 0.20
N LYS A 24 8.22 0.50 0.66
CA LYS A 24 9.02 0.14 1.83
C LYS A 24 8.15 -0.02 3.08
N HIS A 25 7.22 0.90 3.33
CA HIS A 25 6.25 0.76 4.43
C HIS A 25 5.45 -0.55 4.33
N LEU A 26 4.97 -0.91 3.14
CA LEU A 26 4.26 -2.17 2.93
C LEU A 26 5.14 -3.40 3.25
N GLN A 27 6.41 -3.36 2.86
CA GLN A 27 7.37 -4.44 3.11
C GLN A 27 7.79 -4.54 4.58
N ASP A 28 7.91 -3.42 5.28
CA ASP A 28 8.30 -3.40 6.69
C ASP A 28 7.13 -3.80 7.61
N GLU A 29 5.93 -3.27 7.35
CA GLU A 29 4.80 -3.38 8.30
C GLU A 29 3.73 -4.40 7.88
N HIS A 30 3.58 -4.69 6.57
CA HIS A 30 2.45 -5.47 6.02
C HIS A 30 2.87 -6.68 5.19
N THR A 31 4.13 -7.12 5.28
CA THR A 31 4.61 -8.30 4.53
C THR A 31 3.76 -9.55 4.79
N LYS A 32 3.28 -9.75 6.02
CA LYS A 32 2.46 -10.93 6.36
C LYS A 32 1.10 -10.87 5.66
N GLU A 33 0.38 -9.76 5.79
CA GLU A 33 -0.91 -9.55 5.13
C GLU A 33 -0.78 -9.67 3.60
N ILE A 34 0.29 -9.13 3.02
CA ILE A 34 0.54 -9.21 1.57
C ILE A 34 0.76 -10.68 1.13
N ILE A 35 1.53 -11.46 1.89
CA ILE A 35 1.74 -12.89 1.61
C ILE A 35 0.43 -13.67 1.75
N GLU A 36 -0.39 -13.36 2.76
CA GLU A 36 -1.69 -14.00 2.96
C GLU A 36 -2.65 -13.71 1.81
N ILE A 37 -2.76 -12.45 1.38
CA ILE A 37 -3.58 -12.04 0.23
C ILE A 37 -3.05 -12.68 -1.06
N SER A 38 -1.74 -12.69 -1.27
CA SER A 38 -1.11 -13.33 -2.44
C SER A 38 -1.50 -14.80 -2.57
N LYS A 39 -1.45 -15.55 -1.46
CA LYS A 39 -1.88 -16.96 -1.43
C LYS A 39 -3.39 -17.11 -1.63
N LYS A 40 -4.19 -16.29 -0.96
CA LYS A 40 -5.65 -16.36 -1.00
C LYS A 40 -6.21 -16.06 -2.40
N GLU A 41 -5.69 -15.03 -3.04
CA GLU A 41 -6.15 -14.56 -4.35
C GLU A 41 -5.38 -15.24 -5.52
N ASN A 42 -4.45 -16.15 -5.22
CA ASN A 42 -3.58 -16.82 -6.19
C ASN A 42 -2.86 -15.84 -7.13
N MET A 43 -2.31 -14.77 -6.56
CA MET A 43 -1.56 -13.73 -7.27
C MET A 43 -0.12 -13.65 -6.77
N SER A 44 0.80 -13.10 -7.57
CA SER A 44 2.15 -12.82 -7.10
C SER A 44 2.16 -11.73 -6.03
N ILE A 45 3.12 -11.80 -5.09
CA ILE A 45 3.35 -10.77 -4.06
C ILE A 45 3.45 -9.38 -4.71
N LYS A 46 4.22 -9.26 -5.80
CA LYS A 46 4.40 -8.01 -6.53
C LYS A 46 3.09 -7.45 -7.10
N ALA A 47 2.18 -8.30 -7.56
CA ALA A 47 0.87 -7.85 -8.03
C ALA A 47 0.03 -7.30 -6.88
N VAL A 48 0.04 -7.97 -5.72
CA VAL A 48 -0.64 -7.51 -4.50
C VAL A 48 -0.08 -6.17 -4.01
N GLU A 49 1.24 -6.00 -4.00
CA GLU A 49 1.90 -4.72 -3.68
C GLU A 49 1.41 -3.60 -4.61
N MET A 50 1.45 -3.82 -5.93
CA MET A 50 1.01 -2.80 -6.91
C MET A 50 -0.47 -2.44 -6.77
N ILE A 51 -1.34 -3.42 -6.51
CA ILE A 51 -2.78 -3.19 -6.26
C ILE A 51 -2.96 -2.39 -4.96
N THR A 52 -2.23 -2.76 -3.91
CA THR A 52 -2.28 -2.07 -2.60
C THR A 52 -1.82 -0.62 -2.72
N ILE A 53 -0.71 -0.37 -3.42
CA ILE A 53 -0.21 0.97 -3.75
C ILE A 53 -1.28 1.77 -4.49
N SER A 54 -1.86 1.19 -5.54
CA SER A 54 -2.89 1.84 -6.36
C SER A 54 -4.11 2.23 -5.53
N ASN A 55 -4.58 1.33 -4.67
CA ASN A 55 -5.74 1.55 -3.80
C ASN A 55 -5.46 2.51 -2.64
N SER A 56 -4.20 2.63 -2.22
CA SER A 56 -3.79 3.53 -1.14
C SER A 56 -3.50 4.96 -1.64
N ARG A 57 -3.34 5.16 -2.95
CA ARG A 57 -3.04 6.46 -3.53
C ARG A 57 -4.28 7.36 -3.49
N VAL A 58 -4.14 8.54 -2.91
CA VAL A 58 -5.23 9.53 -2.82
C VAL A 58 -4.91 10.78 -3.64
N PHE A 59 -5.93 11.34 -4.26
CA PHE A 59 -5.85 12.65 -4.93
C PHE A 59 -6.33 13.71 -3.94
N ILE A 60 -5.46 14.67 -3.61
CA ILE A 60 -5.87 15.87 -2.90
C ILE A 60 -6.29 16.86 -3.98
N ASN A 61 -7.59 17.12 -4.11
CA ASN A 61 -8.04 18.30 -4.84
C ASN A 61 -7.67 19.51 -4.01
N SER A 62 -6.65 20.24 -4.45
CA SER A 62 -6.42 21.61 -3.97
C SER A 62 -7.57 22.46 -4.49
N ASN A 63 -8.51 22.83 -3.61
CA ASN A 63 -9.56 23.81 -3.88
C ASN A 63 -8.97 25.23 -3.91
#